data_AF-A0A0G0UA09-F1
#
_entry.id   AF-A0A0G0UA09-F1
#
_cell.length_a   1.000
_cell.length_b   1.000
_cell.length_c   1.000
_cell.angle_alpha   90.00
_cell.angle_beta   90.00
_cell.angle_gamma   90.00
#
_symmetry.space_group_name_H-M   'P 1'
#
loop_
_entity.id
_entity.type
_entity.pdbx_description
1 polymer ?
#
loop_
_entity_poly.entity_id
_entity_poly.type
_entity_poly.pdbx_seq_one_letter_code
_entity_poly.pdbx_strand_id
1 'polypeptide(L)'
;MIRKSSQAQYDLRYHFVWVPKRRRRVLKGDTARKIEGLIRYACQVHNFEIIELAVKEDHVHLYLEAKPKYSPSKIANLIKGGTSKKIRELFPSLEENYWNSSFWQDGYFVRSVGVVDDTKVKQYINKQRDNSARPF
;
A
#
# COMPACT_ATOMS: atom_id res chain seq x y z
N MET A 1 -7.00 -6.54 14.49
CA MET A 1 -8.04 -5.98 15.39
C MET A 1 -9.08 -5.38 14.47
N ILE A 2 -10.35 -5.76 14.60
CA ILE A 2 -11.39 -5.36 13.63
C ILE A 2 -11.66 -3.86 13.75
N ARG A 3 -11.47 -3.13 12.65
CA ARG A 3 -11.81 -1.71 12.50
C ARG A 3 -13.28 -1.54 12.16
N LYS A 4 -13.82 -0.35 12.41
CA LYS A 4 -15.19 0.04 12.05
C LYS A 4 -15.20 1.35 11.26
N SER A 5 -16.18 1.47 10.38
CA SER A 5 -16.59 2.68 9.67
C SER A 5 -18.12 2.76 9.72
N SER A 6 -18.71 3.85 9.25
CA SER A 6 -20.17 4.00 9.18
C SER A 6 -20.87 2.92 8.35
N GLN A 7 -20.15 2.27 7.42
CA GLN A 7 -20.71 1.33 6.44
C GLN A 7 -20.14 -0.09 6.55
N ALA A 8 -19.09 -0.32 7.34
CA ALA A 8 -18.40 -1.61 7.38
C ALA A 8 -17.55 -1.82 8.65
N GLN A 9 -17.49 -3.07 9.13
CA GLN A 9 -16.43 -3.56 9.99
C GLN A 9 -15.41 -4.36 9.16
N TYR A 10 -14.11 -4.16 9.36
CA TYR A 10 -13.08 -4.70 8.47
C TYR A 10 -11.71 -4.88 9.15
N ASP A 11 -10.91 -5.80 8.63
CA ASP A 11 -9.47 -5.95 8.94
C ASP A 11 -8.76 -6.24 7.60
N LEU A 12 -8.45 -5.18 6.85
CA LEU A 12 -7.96 -5.26 5.47
C LEU A 12 -6.55 -4.70 5.39
N ARG A 13 -5.57 -5.61 5.33
CA ARG A 13 -4.16 -5.26 5.25
C ARG A 13 -3.53 -5.85 4.01
N TYR A 14 -2.60 -5.11 3.44
CA TYR A 14 -1.97 -5.44 2.17
C TYR A 14 -0.47 -5.23 2.26
N HIS A 15 0.28 -6.20 1.76
CA HIS A 15 1.70 -6.07 1.49
C HIS A 15 1.91 -5.78 0.02
N PHE A 16 2.38 -4.59 -0.28
CA PHE A 16 2.77 -4.13 -1.61
C PHE A 16 4.28 -4.20 -1.80
N VAL A 17 4.70 -4.56 -3.01
CA VAL A 17 6.08 -4.38 -3.47
C VAL A 17 6.09 -3.76 -4.86
N TRP A 18 6.91 -2.75 -5.08
CA TRP A 18 7.16 -2.20 -6.41
C TRP A 18 8.59 -1.70 -6.55
N VAL A 19 8.99 -1.42 -7.79
CA VAL A 19 10.37 -1.06 -8.15
C VAL A 19 10.41 0.26 -8.92
N PRO A 20 11.51 1.02 -8.88
CA PRO A 20 11.77 2.09 -9.84
C PRO A 20 11.72 1.57 -11.28
N LYS A 21 11.44 2.44 -12.25
CA LYS A 21 11.41 2.08 -13.68
C LYS A 21 12.73 1.40 -14.06
N ARG A 22 12.62 0.24 -14.73
CA ARG A 22 13.77 -0.62 -15.08
C ARG A 22 14.59 -1.15 -13.88
N ARG A 23 14.01 -1.21 -12.68
CA ARG A 23 14.62 -1.76 -11.45
C ARG A 23 15.98 -1.14 -11.10
N ARG A 24 16.10 0.18 -11.25
CA ARG A 24 17.34 0.89 -10.95
C ARG A 24 17.62 0.96 -9.46
N ARG A 25 18.90 0.85 -9.08
CA ARG A 25 19.39 1.00 -7.70
C ARG A 25 19.55 2.46 -7.29
N VAL A 26 18.50 3.27 -7.48
CA VAL A 26 18.51 4.73 -7.23
C VAL A 26 18.03 5.11 -5.83
N LEU A 27 17.45 4.16 -5.09
CA LEU A 27 16.89 4.42 -3.76
C LEU A 27 17.99 4.33 -2.70
N LYS A 28 18.90 5.30 -2.68
CA LYS A 28 20.06 5.32 -1.77
C LYS A 28 20.17 6.65 -1.02
N GLY A 29 20.80 6.62 0.16
CA GLY A 29 21.14 7.82 0.93
C GLY A 29 19.97 8.78 1.11
N ASP A 30 20.19 10.05 0.78
CA ASP A 30 19.17 11.10 0.90
C ASP A 30 17.98 10.90 -0.06
N THR A 31 18.20 10.31 -1.23
CA THR A 31 17.13 9.97 -2.18
C THR A 31 16.15 8.98 -1.57
N ALA A 32 16.65 7.91 -0.93
CA ALA A 32 15.79 6.94 -0.24
C ALA A 32 14.97 7.60 0.87
N ARG A 33 15.60 8.44 1.70
CA ARG A 33 14.96 9.14 2.81
C ARG A 33 13.81 10.04 2.36
N LYS A 34 14.03 10.85 1.33
CA LYS A 34 13.01 11.74 0.76
C LYS A 34 11.87 10.95 0.12
N ILE A 35 12.17 9.88 -0.61
CA ILE A 35 11.16 9.00 -1.22
C ILE A 35 10.31 8.32 -0.16
N GLU A 36 10.92 7.83 0.93
CA GLU A 36 10.20 7.28 2.07
C GLU A 36 9.23 8.31 2.65
N GLY A 37 9.69 9.55 2.86
CA GLY A 37 8.85 10.66 3.32
C GLY A 37 7.66 10.93 2.39
N LEU A 38 7.87 10.92 1.07
CA LEU A 38 6.79 11.09 0.10
C LEU A 38 5.76 9.95 0.15
N ILE A 39 6.22 8.70 0.33
CA ILE A 39 5.32 7.54 0.46
C ILE A 39 4.50 7.65 1.75
N ARG A 40 5.13 8.02 2.87
CA ARG A 40 4.44 8.27 4.14
C ARG A 40 3.39 9.36 4.02
N TYR A 41 3.75 10.48 3.40
CA TYR A 41 2.83 11.58 3.14
C TYR A 41 1.66 11.16 2.25
N ALA A 42 1.90 10.41 1.16
CA ALA A 42 0.84 9.91 0.29
C ALA A 42 -0.14 8.99 1.05
N CYS A 43 0.38 8.12 1.94
CA CYS A 43 -0.47 7.28 2.79
C CYS A 43 -1.30 8.14 3.76
N GLN A 44 -0.69 9.14 4.40
CA GLN A 44 -1.38 10.06 5.30
C GLN A 44 -2.53 10.81 4.60
N VAL A 45 -2.28 11.39 3.43
CA VAL A 45 -3.30 12.12 2.63
C VAL A 45 -4.52 11.23 2.32
N HIS A 46 -4.30 9.93 2.12
CA HIS A 46 -5.37 8.99 1.80
C HIS A 46 -5.91 8.21 3.01
N ASN A 47 -5.42 8.50 4.22
CA ASN A 47 -5.74 7.77 5.45
C ASN A 47 -5.47 6.26 5.33
N PHE A 48 -4.34 5.91 4.71
CA PHE A 48 -3.78 4.57 4.76
C PHE A 48 -2.82 4.47 5.94
N GLU A 49 -3.07 3.49 6.81
CA GLU A 49 -2.24 3.30 8.00
C GLU A 49 -1.05 2.42 7.64
N ILE A 50 0.15 2.99 7.74
CA ILE A 50 1.38 2.24 7.48
C ILE A 50 1.68 1.40 8.72
N ILE A 51 1.74 0.09 8.53
CA ILE A 51 2.18 -0.85 9.55
C ILE A 51 3.71 -0.99 9.47
N GLU A 52 4.24 -1.16 8.26
CA GLU A 52 5.68 -1.20 8.03
C GLU A 52 6.02 -0.68 6.62
N LEU A 53 7.14 0.02 6.50
CA LEU A 53 7.65 0.53 5.23
C LEU A 53 9.17 0.33 5.21
N ALA A 54 9.66 -0.34 4.17
CA ALA A 54 11.08 -0.48 3.91
C ALA A 54 11.41 -0.05 2.48
N VAL A 55 12.34 0.89 2.34
CA VAL A 55 12.88 1.32 1.05
C VAL A 55 14.25 0.66 0.88
N LYS A 56 14.35 -0.29 -0.04
CA LYS A 56 15.60 -0.95 -0.43
C LYS A 56 16.12 -0.32 -1.73
N GLU A 57 17.39 -0.55 -2.05
CA GLU A 57 18.06 0.16 -3.15
C GLU A 57 17.32 0.11 -4.49
N ASP A 58 16.67 -1.00 -4.80
CA ASP A 58 15.96 -1.26 -6.06
C ASP A 58 14.45 -1.52 -5.91
N HIS A 59 13.89 -1.49 -4.69
CA HIS A 59 12.48 -1.80 -4.47
C HIS A 59 11.94 -1.25 -3.14
N VAL A 60 10.61 -1.13 -3.05
CA VAL A 60 9.91 -0.70 -1.83
C VAL A 60 9.01 -1.83 -1.34
N HIS A 61 9.03 -2.11 -0.04
CA HIS A 61 8.02 -2.89 0.66
C HIS A 61 7.13 -1.96 1.45
N LEU A 62 5.81 -2.06 1.26
CA LEU A 62 4.83 -1.30 2.04
C LEU A 62 3.76 -2.25 2.57
N TYR A 63 3.71 -2.38 3.89
CA TYR A 63 2.64 -3.07 4.59
C TYR A 63 1.71 -2.03 5.21
N LEU A 64 0.46 -2.02 4.78
CA LEU A 64 -0.53 -1.04 5.22
C LEU A 64 -1.91 -1.64 5.47
N GLU A 65 -2.72 -0.91 6.22
CA GLU A 65 -4.16 -1.12 6.37
C GLU A 65 -4.93 -0.04 5.61
N ALA A 66 -6.03 -0.42 4.96
CA ALA A 66 -6.87 0.49 4.18
C ALA A 66 -8.37 0.22 4.33
N LYS A 67 -9.17 1.27 4.13
CA LYS A 67 -10.65 1.17 4.14
C LYS A 67 -11.16 0.32 2.96
N PRO A 68 -12.27 -0.42 3.11
CA PRO A 68 -12.81 -1.31 2.08
C PRO A 68 -13.17 -0.63 0.75
N LYS A 69 -13.42 0.69 0.76
CA LYS A 69 -13.71 1.47 -0.44
C LYS A 69 -12.53 1.57 -1.42
N TYR A 70 -11.32 1.24 -0.99
CA TYR A 70 -10.13 1.26 -1.83
C TYR A 70 -9.76 -0.14 -2.29
N SER A 71 -9.83 -0.36 -3.60
CA SER A 71 -9.25 -1.56 -4.20
C SER A 71 -7.71 -1.53 -4.07
N PRO A 72 -7.04 -2.71 -4.05
CA PRO A 72 -5.58 -2.77 -4.06
C PRO A 72 -4.94 -1.96 -5.20
N SER A 73 -5.57 -1.99 -6.38
CA SER A 73 -5.11 -1.21 -7.54
C SER A 73 -5.26 0.29 -7.35
N LYS A 74 -6.34 0.74 -6.70
CA LYS A 74 -6.50 2.16 -6.38
C LYS A 74 -5.46 2.64 -5.38
N ILE A 75 -5.14 1.84 -4.36
CA ILE A 75 -4.09 2.15 -3.37
C ILE A 75 -2.74 2.31 -4.07
N ALA A 76 -2.35 1.33 -4.89
CA ALA A 76 -1.10 1.39 -5.64
C ALA A 76 -1.02 2.62 -6.56
N ASN A 77 -2.10 2.93 -7.26
CA ASN A 77 -2.16 4.10 -8.15
C ASN A 77 -2.03 5.42 -7.40
N LEU A 78 -2.70 5.58 -6.26
CA LEU A 78 -2.63 6.80 -5.46
C LEU A 78 -1.21 7.03 -4.91
N ILE A 79 -0.58 5.99 -4.37
CA ILE A 79 0.76 6.09 -3.79
C ILE A 79 1.82 6.26 -4.90
N LYS A 80 1.87 5.35 -5.87
CA LYS A 80 2.89 5.39 -6.94
C LYS A 80 2.69 6.61 -7.83
N GLY A 81 1.45 6.91 -8.24
CA GLY A 81 1.16 8.07 -9.09
C GLY A 81 1.45 9.39 -8.38
N GLY A 82 0.98 9.54 -7.14
CA GLY A 82 1.19 10.76 -6.34
C GLY A 82 2.67 11.03 -6.06
N THR A 83 3.44 9.99 -5.73
CA THR A 83 4.87 10.14 -5.45
C THR A 83 5.71 10.31 -6.71
N SER A 84 5.38 9.61 -7.81
CA SER A 84 6.15 9.64 -9.06
C SER A 84 6.41 11.06 -9.56
N LYS A 85 5.36 11.91 -9.61
CA LYS A 85 5.51 13.31 -10.02
C LYS A 85 6.47 14.08 -9.11
N LYS A 86 6.29 13.98 -7.79
CA LYS A 86 7.13 14.69 -6.81
C LYS A 86 8.57 14.23 -6.77
N ILE A 87 8.82 12.94 -7.01
CA ILE A 87 10.18 12.41 -7.11
C ILE A 87 10.89 13.03 -8.33
N ARG A 88 10.20 13.12 -9.47
CA ARG A 88 10.79 13.74 -10.67
C ARG A 88 11.13 15.22 -10.48
N GLU A 89 10.26 15.97 -9.81
CA GLU A 89 10.51 17.37 -9.46
C GLU A 89 11.68 17.56 -8.48
N LEU A 90 11.85 16.67 -7.50
CA LEU A 90 12.89 16.77 -6.48
C LEU A 90 14.27 16.26 -6.94
N PHE A 91 14.30 15.37 -7.94
CA PHE A 91 15.52 14.72 -8.40
C PHE A 91 15.66 14.78 -9.92
N PRO A 92 15.76 15.98 -10.52
CA PRO A 92 15.93 16.14 -11.96
C PRO A 92 17.23 15.50 -12.47
N SER A 93 18.27 15.38 -11.63
CA SER A 93 19.53 14.71 -12.02
C SER A 93 19.39 13.20 -12.25
N LEU A 94 18.34 12.56 -11.72
CA LEU A 94 18.05 11.17 -12.03
C LEU A 94 17.30 11.01 -13.38
N GLU A 95 16.94 12.13 -14.02
CA GLU A 95 16.12 12.22 -15.24
C GLU A 95 16.92 12.00 -16.53
N GLU A 96 18.20 11.63 -16.50
CA GLU A 96 18.96 11.34 -17.71
C GLU A 96 18.31 10.18 -18.51
N ASN A 97 17.43 10.51 -19.46
CA ASN A 97 16.94 9.74 -20.61
C ASN A 97 15.96 8.56 -20.44
N TYR A 98 15.41 8.25 -19.26
CA TYR A 98 14.68 6.96 -19.11
C TYR A 98 13.32 6.96 -18.41
N TRP A 99 12.84 8.11 -17.94
CA TRP A 99 11.63 8.15 -17.12
C TRP A 99 10.33 8.23 -17.91
N ASN A 100 10.36 8.51 -19.21
CA ASN A 100 9.18 8.85 -20.00
C ASN A 100 8.25 9.78 -19.18
N SER A 101 7.17 9.24 -18.61
CA SER A 101 6.21 9.93 -17.75
C SER A 101 6.14 9.43 -16.29
N SER A 102 6.93 8.43 -15.87
CA SER A 102 6.87 7.82 -14.53
C SER A 102 8.22 7.36 -13.97
N PHE A 103 8.45 7.67 -12.68
CA PHE A 103 9.59 7.17 -11.89
C PHE A 103 9.46 5.67 -11.54
N TRP A 104 8.24 5.20 -11.27
CA TRP A 104 7.98 3.79 -10.89
C TRP A 104 7.70 2.92 -12.10
N GLN A 105 8.02 1.63 -12.00
CA GLN A 105 7.52 0.63 -12.95
C GLN A 105 5.99 0.52 -12.87
N ASP A 106 5.35 0.17 -13.98
CA ASP A 106 3.87 0.18 -14.07
C ASP A 106 3.27 -0.92 -13.17
N GLY A 107 3.85 -2.12 -13.23
CA GLY A 107 3.50 -3.24 -12.37
C GLY A 107 3.85 -3.05 -10.89
N TYR A 108 3.21 -3.86 -10.05
CA TYR A 108 3.48 -3.99 -8.62
C TYR A 108 2.99 -5.37 -8.16
N PHE A 109 3.57 -5.87 -7.09
CA PHE A 109 3.07 -7.02 -6.35
C PHE A 109 2.14 -6.54 -5.24
N VAL A 110 1.07 -7.30 -4.98
CA VAL A 110 0.23 -7.11 -3.80
C VAL A 110 -0.23 -8.46 -3.28
N ARG A 111 -0.23 -8.60 -1.95
CA ARG A 111 -0.79 -9.75 -1.24
C ARG A 111 -1.63 -9.27 -0.06
N SER A 112 -2.81 -9.83 0.13
CA SER A 112 -3.58 -9.64 1.36
C SER A 112 -2.86 -10.31 2.53
N VAL A 113 -2.82 -9.64 3.68
CA VAL A 113 -2.21 -10.16 4.90
C VAL A 113 -3.27 -10.17 5.98
N GLY A 114 -3.65 -11.36 6.44
CA GLY A 114 -4.58 -11.53 7.54
C GLY A 114 -4.28 -12.83 8.28
N VAL A 115 -4.59 -12.85 9.57
CA VAL A 115 -4.65 -14.09 10.34
C VAL A 115 -5.98 -14.74 10.02
N VAL A 116 -6.06 -15.39 8.86
CA VAL A 116 -7.27 -16.11 8.45
C VAL A 116 -7.02 -17.59 8.70
N ASP A 117 -7.53 -18.08 9.82
CA ASP A 117 -7.84 -19.49 9.97
C ASP A 117 -9.24 -19.67 9.36
N ASP A 118 -9.32 -20.44 8.27
CA ASP A 118 -10.58 -20.82 7.61
C ASP A 118 -11.60 -21.36 8.65
N THR A 119 -11.11 -22.05 9.67
CA THR A 119 -11.89 -22.53 10.81
C THR A 119 -12.57 -21.38 11.56
N LYS A 120 -11.90 -20.24 11.76
CA LYS A 120 -12.48 -19.08 12.47
C LYS A 120 -13.57 -18.40 11.65
N VAL A 121 -13.42 -18.33 10.33
CA VAL A 121 -14.45 -17.80 9.44
C VAL A 121 -15.68 -18.71 9.48
N LYS A 122 -15.48 -20.02 9.37
CA LYS A 122 -16.57 -21.03 9.47
C LYS A 122 -17.26 -21.00 10.83
N GLN A 123 -16.51 -20.92 11.92
CA GLN A 123 -17.05 -20.79 13.27
C GLN A 123 -17.88 -19.51 13.44
N TYR A 124 -17.43 -18.38 12.89
CA TYR A 124 -18.19 -17.14 12.89
C TYR A 124 -19.52 -17.29 12.14
N ILE A 125 -19.51 -17.90 10.97
CA ILE A 125 -20.72 -18.16 10.17
C ILE A 125 -21.69 -19.07 10.95
N ASN A 126 -21.19 -20.17 11.53
CA ASN A 126 -22.04 -21.10 12.28
C ASN A 126 -22.65 -20.45 13.53
N LYS A 127 -21.86 -19.69 14.29
CA LYS A 127 -22.36 -18.94 15.46
C LYS A 127 -23.46 -17.93 15.10
N GLN A 128 -23.40 -17.32 13.92
CA GLN A 128 -24.43 -16.39 13.41
C GLN A 128 -25.69 -17.11 12.91
N ARG A 129 -25.62 -18.42 12.61
CA ARG A 129 -26.81 -19.22 12.27
C ARG A 129 -27.60 -19.62 13.51
N ASP A 130 -26.88 -19.94 14.60
CA ASP A 130 -27.48 -20.44 15.84
C ASP A 130 -28.04 -19.32 16.73
N ASN A 131 -27.49 -18.11 16.64
CA ASN A 131 -28.05 -16.92 17.28
C ASN A 131 -28.86 -16.11 16.25
N SER A 132 -30.14 -15.85 16.53
CA SER A 132 -30.97 -14.83 15.83
C SER A 132 -30.50 -13.39 16.05
N ALA A 133 -29.23 -13.20 16.45
CA ALA A 133 -28.61 -11.90 16.61
C ALA A 133 -28.38 -11.28 15.23
N ARG A 134 -28.85 -10.04 15.07
CA ARG A 134 -28.73 -9.32 13.80
C ARG A 134 -27.25 -9.15 13.41
N PRO A 135 -26.87 -9.41 12.16
CA PRO A 135 -25.52 -9.11 11.70
C PRO A 135 -25.37 -7.59 11.50
N PHE A 136 -24.38 -7.03 12.21
CA PHE A 136 -23.96 -5.61 12.22
C PHE A 136 -24.99 -4.59 12.70
#